data_AF-R5C847-F1
#
_entry.id   AF-R5C847-F1
#
_cell.length_a   1.000
_cell.length_b   1.000
_cell.length_c   1.000
_cell.angle_alpha   90.00
_cell.angle_beta   90.00
_cell.angle_gamma   90.00
#
_symmetry.space_group_name_H-M   'P 1'
#
loop_
_entity.id
_entity.type
_entity.pdbx_description
1 polymer ?
#
loop_
_entity_poly.entity_id
_entity_poly.type
_entity_poly.pdbx_seq_one_letter_code
_entity_poly.pdbx_strand_id
1 'polypeptide(L)'
;MEHEEDRQGLQEMILQRFSRLAETSRISTKCSPMVHQIQDYVSEHLQDSSLTLKQIAETDLFMNVDYVSKKFYKETGMTPTDYVNEIS
;
A
#
# COMPACT_ATOMS: atom_id res chain seq x y z
N MET A 1 40.97 -23.47 1.51
CA MET A 1 39.95 -23.01 0.55
C MET A 1 38.61 -22.75 1.24
N GLU A 2 38.52 -22.77 2.57
CA GLU A 2 37.23 -22.73 3.30
C GLU A 2 36.76 -21.32 3.70
N HIS A 3 37.58 -20.27 3.49
CA HIS A 3 37.24 -18.90 3.88
C HIS A 3 36.55 -18.07 2.78
N GLU A 4 36.55 -18.53 1.53
CA GLU A 4 35.91 -17.82 0.41
C GLU A 4 34.41 -18.16 0.31
N GLU A 5 34.05 -19.40 0.61
CA GLU A 5 32.66 -19.91 0.53
C GLU A 5 31.73 -19.25 1.57
N ASP A 6 32.27 -18.90 2.74
CA ASP A 6 31.53 -18.20 3.81
C ASP A 6 31.17 -16.76 3.40
N ARG A 7 32.09 -16.06 2.71
CA ARG A 7 31.85 -14.70 2.22
C ARG A 7 30.82 -14.66 1.10
N GLN A 8 30.87 -15.63 0.19
CA GLN A 8 29.88 -15.76 -0.89
C GLN A 8 28.49 -16.08 -0.33
N GLY A 9 28.38 -16.99 0.66
CA GLY A 9 27.12 -17.28 1.33
C GLY A 9 26.51 -16.05 2.04
N LEU A 10 27.35 -15.26 2.72
CA LEU A 10 26.92 -14.01 3.35
C LEU A 10 26.44 -12.98 2.33
N GLN A 11 27.13 -12.84 1.19
CA GLN A 11 26.71 -11.95 0.11
C GLN A 11 25.36 -12.36 -0.49
N GLU A 12 25.18 -13.66 -0.75
CA GLU A 12 23.90 -14.22 -1.23
C GLU A 12 22.76 -13.95 -0.25
N MET A 13 22.99 -14.16 1.06
CA MET A 13 21.99 -13.89 2.10
C MET A 13 21.60 -12.41 2.19
N ILE A 14 22.58 -11.51 2.07
CA ILE A 14 22.33 -10.06 2.09
C ILE A 14 21.54 -9.64 0.85
N LEU A 15 21.92 -10.13 -0.34
CA LEU A 15 21.21 -9.83 -1.59
C LEU A 15 19.79 -10.37 -1.59
N GLN A 16 19.57 -11.59 -1.13
CA GLN A 16 18.22 -12.17 -0.99
C GLN A 16 17.35 -11.36 -0.04
N ARG A 17 17.91 -10.91 1.10
CA ARG A 17 17.16 -10.11 2.07
C ARG A 17 16.84 -8.72 1.52
N PHE A 18 17.77 -8.11 0.79
CA PHE A 18 17.57 -6.82 0.16
C PHE A 18 16.51 -6.89 -0.96
N SER A 19 16.58 -7.91 -1.82
CA SER A 19 15.55 -8.16 -2.85
C SER A 19 14.18 -8.37 -2.22
N ARG A 20 14.08 -9.16 -1.14
CA ARG A 20 12.81 -9.36 -0.44
C ARG A 20 12.25 -8.07 0.14
N LEU A 21 13.08 -7.20 0.71
CA LEU A 21 12.67 -5.88 1.20
C LEU A 21 12.30 -4.92 0.03
N ALA A 22 13.03 -5.00 -1.08
CA ALA A 22 12.75 -4.22 -2.29
C ALA A 22 11.46 -4.69 -2.99
N GLU A 23 11.14 -5.99 -2.96
CA GLU A 23 9.90 -6.56 -3.47
C GLU A 23 8.72 -6.21 -2.56
N THR A 24 8.92 -6.23 -1.25
CA THR A 24 7.93 -5.74 -0.27
C THR A 24 7.60 -4.26 -0.51
N SER A 25 8.59 -3.44 -0.90
CA SER A 25 8.37 -2.02 -1.21
C SER A 25 7.93 -1.73 -2.65
N ARG A 26 8.10 -2.67 -3.59
CA ARG A 26 7.73 -2.52 -5.01
C ARG A 26 6.23 -2.57 -5.29
N ILE A 27 5.40 -2.92 -4.31
CA ILE A 27 3.94 -2.83 -4.43
C ILE A 27 3.53 -1.37 -4.73
N SER A 28 4.32 -0.37 -4.34
CA SER A 28 3.97 1.05 -4.53
C SER A 28 4.80 1.78 -5.60
N THR A 29 4.54 1.53 -6.89
CA THR A 29 5.12 2.38 -7.95
C THR A 29 4.16 2.89 -9.04
N LYS A 30 2.85 2.63 -8.97
CA LYS A 30 1.87 3.24 -9.90
C LYS A 30 0.94 4.28 -9.30
N CYS A 31 0.64 4.20 -8.01
CA CYS A 31 -0.30 5.10 -7.34
C CYS A 31 0.39 5.85 -6.20
N SER A 32 -0.05 7.08 -5.94
CA SER A 32 0.40 7.90 -4.82
C SER A 32 0.32 7.11 -3.51
N PRO A 33 1.22 7.35 -2.54
CA PRO A 33 1.15 6.73 -1.21
C PRO A 33 -0.21 6.95 -0.52
N MET A 34 -0.94 8.01 -0.89
CA MET A 34 -2.31 8.25 -0.43
C MET A 34 -3.29 7.18 -0.94
N VAL A 35 -3.18 6.79 -2.21
CA VAL A 35 -4.05 5.78 -2.83
C VAL A 35 -3.78 4.41 -2.21
N HIS A 36 -2.51 4.06 -2.01
CA HIS A 36 -2.15 2.81 -1.32
C HIS A 36 -2.74 2.75 0.09
N GLN A 37 -2.57 3.80 0.89
CA GLN A 37 -3.14 3.85 2.24
C GLN A 37 -4.66 3.65 2.24
N ILE A 38 -5.38 4.18 1.24
CA ILE A 38 -6.82 3.93 1.10
C ILE A 38 -7.08 2.47 0.77
N GLN A 39 -6.31 1.87 -0.15
CA GLN A 39 -6.46 0.47 -0.50
C GLN A 39 -6.15 -0.47 0.67
N ASP A 40 -5.08 -0.21 1.42
CA ASP A 40 -4.71 -0.95 2.64
C ASP A 40 -5.82 -0.82 3.69
N TYR A 41 -6.26 0.41 3.98
CA TYR A 41 -7.30 0.65 4.98
C TYR A 41 -8.62 -0.04 4.62
N VAL A 42 -9.02 0.05 3.34
CA VAL A 42 -10.20 -0.65 2.82
C VAL A 42 -10.02 -2.15 2.99
N SER A 43 -8.87 -2.72 2.60
CA SER A 43 -8.59 -4.16 2.72
C SER A 43 -8.61 -4.66 4.17
N GLU A 44 -8.10 -3.88 5.12
CA GLU A 44 -8.09 -4.24 6.55
C GLU A 44 -9.47 -4.12 7.20
N HIS A 45 -10.34 -3.25 6.67
CA HIS A 45 -11.65 -2.97 7.24
C HIS A 45 -12.84 -3.37 6.34
N LEU A 46 -12.65 -4.27 5.36
CA LEU A 46 -13.73 -4.82 4.52
C LEU A 46 -14.86 -5.47 5.33
N GLN A 47 -14.56 -5.94 6.55
CA GLN A 47 -15.56 -6.55 7.44
C GLN A 47 -16.44 -5.51 8.15
N ASP A 48 -16.08 -4.23 8.10
CA ASP A 48 -16.81 -3.16 8.74
C ASP A 48 -17.74 -2.48 7.73
N SER A 49 -19.02 -2.85 7.76
CA SER A 49 -20.04 -2.27 6.85
C SER A 49 -20.27 -0.77 7.06
N SER A 50 -19.61 -0.14 8.04
CA SER A 50 -19.68 1.31 8.27
C SER A 50 -18.53 2.09 7.62
N LEU A 51 -17.64 1.41 6.89
CA LEU A 51 -16.50 2.05 6.25
C LEU A 51 -16.96 3.18 5.32
N THR A 52 -16.60 4.42 5.65
CA THR A 52 -16.87 5.56 4.79
C THR A 52 -15.56 6.25 4.46
N LEU A 53 -15.45 6.76 3.23
CA LEU A 53 -14.31 7.59 2.79
C LEU A 53 -13.98 8.69 3.80
N LYS A 54 -15.00 9.24 4.47
CA LYS A 54 -14.84 10.25 5.51
C LYS A 54 -13.96 9.73 6.67
N GLN A 55 -14.20 8.51 7.14
CA GLN A 55 -13.39 7.89 8.18
C GLN A 55 -11.93 7.67 7.71
N ILE A 56 -11.72 7.21 6.47
CA ILE A 56 -10.36 7.00 5.93
C ILE A 56 -9.60 8.33 5.83
N ALA A 57 -10.27 9.37 5.33
CA ALA A 57 -9.69 10.69 5.17
C ALA A 57 -9.35 11.35 6.51
N GLU A 58 -10.22 11.20 7.53
CA GLU A 58 -10.04 11.83 8.83
C GLU A 58 -9.12 11.03 9.77
N THR A 59 -9.22 9.70 9.80
CA THR A 59 -8.53 8.84 10.77
C THR A 59 -7.13 8.40 10.30
N ASP A 60 -6.98 8.06 9.03
CA ASP A 60 -5.74 7.47 8.50
C ASP A 60 -4.91 8.50 7.72
N LEU A 61 -5.58 9.35 6.95
CA LEU A 61 -4.90 10.34 6.12
C LEU A 61 -4.79 11.72 6.78
N PHE A 62 -5.61 12.02 7.80
CA PHE A 62 -5.75 13.34 8.42
C PHE A 62 -5.88 14.48 7.38
N MET A 63 -6.62 14.22 6.30
CA MET A 63 -6.79 15.09 5.15
C MET A 63 -8.26 15.41 4.88
N ASN A 64 -8.49 16.50 4.15
CA ASN A 64 -9.83 16.83 3.70
C ASN A 64 -10.35 15.79 2.69
N VAL A 65 -11.54 15.26 2.97
CA VAL A 65 -12.29 14.30 2.14
C VAL A 65 -12.36 14.72 0.67
N ASP A 66 -12.58 16.01 0.37
CA ASP A 66 -12.65 16.53 -1.01
C ASP A 66 -11.32 16.39 -1.75
N TYR A 67 -10.21 16.63 -1.05
CA TYR A 67 -8.87 16.49 -1.63
C TYR A 67 -8.57 15.02 -1.93
N VAL A 68 -8.85 14.15 -0.95
CA VAL A 68 -8.65 12.70 -1.06
C VAL A 68 -9.51 12.13 -2.19
N SER A 69 -10.80 12.48 -2.25
CA SER A 69 -11.72 12.01 -3.29
C SER A 69 -11.25 12.39 -4.69
N LYS A 70 -10.89 13.67 -4.91
CA LYS A 70 -10.39 14.14 -6.22
C LYS A 70 -9.08 13.48 -6.62
N LYS A 71 -8.16 13.33 -5.67
CA LYS A 71 -6.84 12.75 -5.90
C LYS A 71 -6.94 11.25 -6.18
N PHE A 72 -7.77 10.52 -5.43
CA PHE A 72 -8.03 9.11 -5.64
C PHE A 72 -8.73 8.85 -6.97
N TYR A 73 -9.80 9.60 -7.29
CA TYR A 73 -10.50 9.48 -8.56
C TYR A 73 -9.58 9.76 -9.76
N LYS A 74 -8.70 10.75 -9.65
CA LYS A 74 -7.73 11.08 -10.71
C LYS A 74 -6.74 9.94 -10.99
N GLU A 75 -6.40 9.13 -9.99
CA GLU A 75 -5.41 8.05 -10.13
C GLU A 75 -6.04 6.69 -10.41
N THR A 76 -7.23 6.41 -9.87
CA THR A 76 -7.90 5.11 -9.98
C THR A 76 -9.05 5.10 -10.99
N GLY A 77 -9.58 6.27 -11.36
CA GLY A 77 -10.73 6.41 -12.24
C GLY A 77 -12.09 6.17 -11.56
N MET A 78 -12.11 5.86 -10.27
CA MET A 78 -13.31 5.52 -9.50
C MET A 78 -13.34 6.28 -8.17
N THR A 79 -14.54 6.45 -7.59
CA THR A 79 -14.63 7.11 -6.28
C THR A 79 -14.24 6.11 -5.18
N PRO A 80 -13.67 6.55 -4.05
CA PRO A 80 -13.31 5.64 -2.97
C PRO A 80 -14.51 4.84 -2.42
N THR A 81 -15.71 5.44 -2.36
CA THR A 81 -16.93 4.74 -1.95
C THR A 81 -17.32 3.65 -2.94
N ASP A 82 -17.17 3.92 -4.23
CA ASP A 82 -17.43 2.95 -5.31
C ASP A 82 -16.45 1.78 -5.24
N TYR A 83 -15.17 2.08 -5.01
CA TYR A 83 -14.12 1.08 -4.79
C TYR A 83 -14.40 0.17 -3.59
N VAL A 84 -14.86 0.72 -2.47
CA VAL A 84 -15.27 -0.07 -1.30
C VAL A 84 -16.46 -0.96 -1.63
N ASN A 85 -17.48 -0.43 -2.31
CA ASN A 85 -18.66 -1.21 -2.70
C ASN A 85 -18.36 -2.31 -3.73
N GLU A 86 -17.35 -2.14 -4.58
CA GLU A 86 -16.93 -3.17 -5.55
C GLU A 86 -16.20 -4.33 -4.87
N ILE A 87 -15.53 -4.08 -3.74
CA ILE A 87 -14.73 -5.08 -3.01
C ILE A 87 -15.51 -5.71 -1.85
N SER A 88 -16.53 -5.02 -1.32
CA SER A 88 -17.38 -5.48 -0.21
C SER A 88 -18.35 -6.60 -0.57
#